data_AF-A0A2H0KME7-F1
#
_entry.id   AF-A0A2H0KME7-F1
#
_cell.length_a   1.000
_cell.length_b   1.000
_cell.length_c   1.000
_cell.angle_alpha   90.00
_cell.angle_beta   90.00
_cell.angle_gamma   90.00
#
_symmetry.space_group_name_H-M   'P 1'
#
loop_
_entity.id
_entity.type
_entity.pdbx_description
1 polymer ?
#
loop_
_entity_poly.entity_id
_entity_poly.type
_entity_poly.pdbx_seq_one_letter_code
_entity_poly.pdbx_strand_id
1 'polypeptide(L)'
;ERYNHVKEFFVDINYKDWKKLPSDKLNEIFSKAVNTILTDLRTGGIDNEKKKRFLEISSQLYKLFSLAMPHSQANAIRDDIEFFEGIRKAIIKNTLVDPIYIDKNTETAIRNLITKGIKAEKVIDIFAKQGKEKPNISILDENFLKDVKNSHLKNLTIETIRKLLNDELRRRMKTNLFRYKSLLQMLEEIIEEYENNIINSTKVIERLIELAKEIKKAQTAGEELGLTEEETAFYDALSQGKKSLKDGDLKNLVKEIVKTLRRDIAIDWTNHEIIKARIRANVRLVLLQHNISLSDVDTLIERIYEQAAYLYKDYPRLYAVEV
;
A
#
# COMPACT_ATOMS: atom_id res chain seq x y z
N GLU A 1 -14.54 9.79 30.83
CA GLU A 1 -15.01 10.38 29.56
C GLU A 1 -14.48 9.64 28.33
N ARG A 2 -13.18 9.71 27.99
CA ARG A 2 -12.62 9.06 26.78
C ARG A 2 -12.94 7.56 26.63
N TYR A 3 -12.93 6.81 27.74
CA TYR A 3 -13.34 5.40 27.74
C TYR A 3 -14.78 5.20 27.25
N ASN A 4 -15.72 6.07 27.66
CA ASN A 4 -17.11 6.01 27.20
C ASN A 4 -17.22 6.32 25.71
N HIS A 5 -16.49 7.34 25.22
CA HIS A 5 -16.48 7.67 23.79
C HIS A 5 -15.94 6.53 22.92
N VAL A 6 -14.92 5.77 23.37
CA VAL A 6 -14.46 4.59 22.63
C VAL A 6 -15.48 3.45 22.70
N LYS A 7 -16.12 3.27 23.86
CA LYS A 7 -17.14 2.23 24.06
C LYS A 7 -18.37 2.41 23.17
N GLU A 8 -18.73 3.64 22.82
CA GLU A 8 -19.83 3.97 21.89
C GLU A 8 -19.64 3.37 20.48
N PHE A 9 -18.40 3.09 20.05
CA PHE A 9 -18.16 2.43 18.76
C PHE A 9 -18.57 0.95 18.75
N PHE A 10 -18.82 0.36 19.92
CA PHE A 10 -18.98 -1.08 20.11
C PHE A 10 -20.28 -1.46 20.81
N VAL A 11 -21.32 -0.63 20.71
CA VAL A 11 -22.62 -0.87 21.36
C VAL A 11 -23.20 -2.24 20.97
N ASP A 12 -23.03 -2.65 19.71
CA ASP A 12 -23.55 -3.92 19.17
C ASP A 12 -22.60 -5.11 19.35
N ILE A 13 -21.52 -4.95 20.13
CA ILE A 13 -20.46 -5.95 20.26
C ILE A 13 -20.27 -6.30 21.73
N ASN A 14 -20.60 -7.55 22.06
CA ASN A 14 -20.28 -8.08 23.38
C ASN A 14 -18.84 -8.58 23.43
N TYR A 15 -17.94 -7.75 23.95
CA TYR A 15 -16.53 -8.08 24.17
C TYR A 15 -16.23 -8.41 25.65
N LYS A 16 -17.25 -8.61 26.51
CA LYS A 16 -16.99 -9.02 27.90
C LYS A 16 -16.28 -10.37 27.92
N ASP A 17 -15.29 -10.50 28.81
CA ASP A 17 -14.49 -11.70 28.97
C ASP A 17 -13.83 -12.21 27.68
N TRP A 18 -13.58 -11.33 26.70
CA TRP A 18 -13.04 -11.69 25.39
C TRP A 18 -11.76 -12.54 25.46
N LYS A 19 -10.94 -12.35 26.50
CA LYS A 19 -9.71 -13.12 26.76
C LYS A 19 -9.94 -14.62 27.04
N LYS A 20 -11.16 -14.99 27.46
CA LYS A 20 -11.55 -16.39 27.75
C LYS A 20 -12.11 -17.10 26.52
N LEU A 21 -12.32 -16.39 25.41
CA LEU A 21 -12.90 -16.97 24.21
C LEU A 21 -11.90 -17.86 23.46
N PRO A 22 -12.38 -18.94 22.82
CA PRO A 22 -11.59 -19.72 21.87
C PRO A 22 -11.09 -18.84 20.71
N SER A 23 -9.96 -19.21 20.11
CA SER A 23 -9.31 -18.44 19.04
C SER A 23 -10.24 -18.10 17.87
N ASP A 24 -11.12 -19.00 17.44
CA ASP A 24 -12.04 -18.73 16.32
C ASP A 24 -13.07 -17.64 16.66
N LYS A 25 -13.71 -17.73 17.84
CA LYS A 25 -14.66 -16.71 18.32
C LYS A 25 -13.99 -15.37 18.57
N LEU A 26 -12.74 -15.42 19.03
CA LEU A 26 -11.92 -14.24 19.21
C LEU A 26 -11.71 -13.51 17.87
N ASN A 27 -11.29 -14.24 16.84
CA ASN A 27 -11.10 -13.68 15.49
C ASN A 27 -12.42 -13.10 14.94
N GLU A 28 -13.54 -13.78 15.15
CA GLU A 28 -14.87 -13.34 14.71
C GLU A 28 -15.26 -12.00 15.35
N ILE A 29 -15.15 -11.88 16.68
CA ILE A 29 -15.52 -10.64 17.39
C ILE A 29 -14.63 -9.48 16.98
N PHE A 30 -13.32 -9.69 16.89
CA PHE A 30 -12.41 -8.64 16.46
C PHE A 30 -12.65 -8.21 15.01
N SER A 31 -12.85 -9.17 14.10
CA SER A 31 -13.08 -8.86 12.69
C SER A 31 -14.44 -8.16 12.49
N LYS A 32 -15.47 -8.57 13.25
CA LYS A 32 -16.77 -7.87 13.32
C LYS A 32 -16.59 -6.45 13.84
N ALA A 33 -15.81 -6.26 14.91
CA ALA A 33 -15.58 -4.95 15.51
C ALA A 33 -14.82 -3.98 14.59
N VAL A 34 -13.79 -4.48 13.91
CA VAL A 34 -13.10 -3.70 12.88
C VAL A 34 -14.07 -3.35 11.76
N ASN A 35 -14.85 -4.31 11.24
CA ASN A 35 -15.81 -4.03 10.18
C ASN A 35 -16.86 -3.00 10.63
N THR A 36 -17.37 -3.07 11.85
CA THR A 36 -18.31 -2.08 12.40
C THR A 36 -17.73 -0.67 12.42
N ILE A 37 -16.44 -0.50 12.70
CA ILE A 37 -15.79 0.82 12.63
C ILE A 37 -15.65 1.29 11.19
N LEU A 38 -15.37 0.38 10.26
CA LEU A 38 -15.19 0.70 8.83
C LEU A 38 -16.53 0.91 8.09
N THR A 39 -17.66 0.50 8.66
CA THR A 39 -18.96 0.56 7.99
C THR A 39 -19.77 1.77 8.44
N ASP A 40 -20.24 2.54 7.46
CA ASP A 40 -21.31 3.50 7.63
C ASP A 40 -22.64 2.75 7.71
N LEU A 41 -23.37 2.91 8.81
CA LEU A 41 -24.64 2.23 9.04
C LEU A 41 -25.77 2.71 8.12
N ARG A 42 -25.64 3.92 7.54
CA ARG A 42 -26.65 4.51 6.65
C ARG A 42 -26.50 4.02 5.22
N THR A 43 -25.27 3.97 4.72
CA THR A 43 -24.97 3.65 3.32
C THR A 43 -24.50 2.20 3.13
N GLY A 44 -23.99 1.56 4.19
CA GLY A 44 -23.27 0.27 4.11
C GLY A 44 -21.87 0.40 3.51
N GLY A 45 -21.45 1.60 3.10
CA GLY A 45 -20.15 1.94 2.53
C GLY A 45 -19.05 2.09 3.58
N ILE A 46 -17.87 2.53 3.14
CA ILE A 46 -16.73 2.81 4.03
C ILE A 46 -16.94 4.14 4.74
N ASP A 47 -16.85 4.12 6.07
CA ASP A 47 -16.89 5.33 6.90
C ASP A 47 -15.48 5.79 7.28
N ASN A 48 -14.89 6.62 6.42
CA ASN A 48 -13.55 7.16 6.66
C ASN A 48 -13.50 8.10 7.88
N GLU A 49 -14.58 8.84 8.18
CA GLU A 49 -14.62 9.78 9.30
C GLU A 49 -14.75 9.05 10.65
N LYS A 50 -15.60 8.01 10.72
CA LYS A 50 -15.68 7.13 11.89
C LYS A 50 -14.37 6.39 12.14
N LYS A 51 -13.70 5.92 11.08
CA LYS A 51 -12.35 5.33 11.16
C LYS A 51 -11.36 6.32 11.79
N LYS A 52 -11.27 7.55 11.29
CA LYS A 52 -10.38 8.60 11.84
C LYS A 52 -10.71 8.93 13.29
N ARG A 53 -11.98 9.19 13.60
CA ARG A 53 -12.45 9.52 14.95
C ARG A 53 -12.12 8.40 15.94
N PHE A 54 -12.30 7.14 15.55
CA PHE A 54 -11.91 6.00 16.38
C PHE A 54 -10.40 6.00 16.66
N LEU A 55 -9.56 6.17 15.62
CA LEU A 55 -8.10 6.20 15.77
C LEU A 55 -7.63 7.35 16.68
N GLU A 56 -8.23 8.53 16.58
CA GLU A 56 -7.88 9.68 17.42
C GLU A 56 -8.26 9.46 18.89
N ILE A 57 -9.51 9.11 19.16
CA ILE A 57 -10.02 8.97 20.52
C ILE A 57 -9.35 7.77 21.21
N SER A 58 -9.13 6.67 20.50
CA SER A 58 -8.41 5.51 21.04
C SER A 58 -6.98 5.88 21.42
N SER A 59 -6.24 6.60 20.56
CA SER A 59 -4.89 7.08 20.88
C SER A 59 -4.85 7.94 22.15
N GLN A 60 -5.80 8.88 22.28
CA GLN A 60 -5.92 9.71 23.48
C GLN A 60 -6.27 8.89 24.74
N LEU A 61 -7.16 7.89 24.62
CA LEU A 61 -7.49 6.99 25.71
C LEU A 61 -6.25 6.25 26.22
N TYR A 62 -5.40 5.73 25.34
CA TYR A 62 -4.17 5.05 25.76
C TYR A 62 -3.21 5.96 26.49
N LYS A 63 -3.02 7.20 25.99
CA LYS A 63 -2.15 8.20 26.65
C LYS A 63 -2.64 8.49 28.06
N LEU A 64 -3.94 8.63 28.26
CA LEU A 64 -4.52 8.86 29.59
C LEU A 64 -4.43 7.61 30.47
N PHE A 65 -4.66 6.42 29.90
CA PHE A 65 -4.58 5.16 30.62
C PHE A 65 -3.17 4.89 31.15
N SER A 66 -2.13 5.12 30.34
CA SER A 66 -0.74 4.94 30.78
C SER A 66 -0.36 5.87 31.92
N LEU A 67 -0.90 7.09 31.95
CA LEU A 67 -0.72 8.06 33.04
C LEU A 67 -1.51 7.71 34.30
N ALA A 68 -2.67 7.06 34.16
CA ALA A 68 -3.54 6.70 35.27
C ALA A 68 -3.14 5.37 35.96
N MET A 69 -2.38 4.52 35.29
CA MET A 69 -1.87 3.29 35.88
C MET A 69 -0.85 3.59 37.00
N PRO A 70 -0.88 2.86 38.14
CA PRO A 70 -1.62 1.62 38.41
C PRO A 70 -2.94 1.80 39.19
N HIS A 71 -3.63 2.93 39.08
CA HIS A 71 -4.85 3.21 39.87
C HIS A 71 -5.92 2.10 39.73
N SER A 72 -6.63 1.78 40.81
CA SER A 72 -7.59 0.66 40.86
C SER A 72 -8.70 0.77 39.81
N GLN A 73 -9.23 1.98 39.60
CA GLN A 73 -10.24 2.25 38.57
C GLN A 73 -9.71 2.09 37.14
N ALA A 74 -8.43 2.40 36.91
CA ALA A 74 -7.80 2.16 35.61
C ALA A 74 -7.61 0.65 35.39
N ASN A 75 -7.14 -0.07 36.41
CA ASN A 75 -7.02 -1.53 36.35
C ASN A 75 -8.35 -2.24 36.06
N ALA A 76 -9.49 -1.72 36.55
CA ALA A 76 -10.81 -2.29 36.30
C ALA A 76 -11.23 -2.27 34.82
N ILE A 77 -10.74 -1.32 34.02
CA ILE A 77 -11.05 -1.19 32.58
C ILE A 77 -9.91 -1.68 31.67
N ARG A 78 -8.85 -2.26 32.25
CA ARG A 78 -7.65 -2.69 31.51
C ARG A 78 -7.98 -3.64 30.37
N ASP A 79 -8.83 -4.64 30.61
CA ASP A 79 -9.15 -5.66 29.61
C ASP A 79 -9.90 -5.06 28.41
N ASP A 80 -10.77 -4.09 28.63
CA ASP A 80 -11.49 -3.38 27.56
C ASP A 80 -10.53 -2.53 26.73
N ILE A 81 -9.59 -1.86 27.39
CA ILE A 81 -8.56 -1.05 26.72
C ILE A 81 -7.66 -1.94 25.86
N GLU A 82 -7.28 -3.13 26.35
CA GLU A 82 -6.52 -4.10 25.56
C GLU A 82 -7.32 -4.60 24.33
N PHE A 83 -8.65 -4.73 24.43
CA PHE A 83 -9.51 -5.07 23.29
C PHE A 83 -9.53 -3.96 22.24
N PHE A 84 -9.77 -2.71 22.66
CA PHE A 84 -9.76 -1.56 21.78
C PHE A 84 -8.42 -1.42 21.04
N GLU A 85 -7.32 -1.84 21.66
CA GLU A 85 -5.97 -1.70 21.09
C GLU A 85 -5.74 -2.72 20.01
N GLY A 86 -6.20 -3.95 20.24
CA GLY A 86 -6.20 -4.97 19.20
C GLY A 86 -6.96 -4.51 17.96
N ILE A 87 -8.10 -3.85 18.13
CA ILE A 87 -8.90 -3.30 17.02
C ILE A 87 -8.16 -2.16 16.32
N ARG A 88 -7.61 -1.21 17.08
CA ARG A 88 -6.80 -0.10 16.52
C ARG A 88 -5.63 -0.63 15.70
N LYS A 89 -4.87 -1.58 16.24
CA LYS A 89 -3.76 -2.23 15.55
C LYS A 89 -4.23 -2.96 14.30
N ALA A 90 -5.37 -3.65 14.35
CA ALA A 90 -5.93 -4.30 13.17
C ALA A 90 -6.32 -3.33 12.07
N ILE A 91 -6.92 -2.19 12.41
CA ILE A 91 -7.23 -1.15 11.43
C ILE A 91 -5.92 -0.64 10.81
N ILE A 92 -4.93 -0.25 11.63
CA ILE A 92 -3.64 0.25 11.13
C ILE A 92 -2.93 -0.80 10.25
N LYS A 93 -3.00 -2.09 10.62
CA LYS A 93 -2.39 -3.18 9.86
C LYS A 93 -3.11 -3.45 8.54
N ASN A 94 -4.45 -3.49 8.55
CA ASN A 94 -5.22 -3.97 7.41
C ASN A 94 -5.75 -2.84 6.49
N THR A 95 -5.72 -1.57 6.90
CA THR A 95 -6.25 -0.47 6.07
C THR A 95 -5.19 0.58 5.75
N LEU A 96 -5.50 1.46 4.78
CA LEU A 96 -4.70 2.65 4.53
C LEU A 96 -5.04 3.71 5.59
N VAL A 97 -4.01 4.14 6.30
CA VAL A 97 -4.09 5.09 7.40
C VAL A 97 -2.97 6.12 7.23
N ASP A 98 -3.31 7.40 7.41
CA ASP A 98 -2.33 8.48 7.38
C ASP A 98 -1.31 8.31 8.53
N PRO A 99 0.01 8.46 8.26
CA PRO A 99 1.06 8.40 9.27
C PRO A 99 0.81 9.26 10.53
N ILE A 100 0.06 10.37 10.44
CA ILE A 100 -0.29 11.20 11.59
C ILE A 100 -1.02 10.42 12.70
N TYR A 101 -1.77 9.38 12.32
CA TYR A 101 -2.49 8.52 13.25
C TYR A 101 -1.63 7.39 13.82
N ILE A 102 -0.39 7.23 13.35
CA ILE A 102 0.57 6.20 13.77
C ILE A 102 1.64 6.86 14.65
N ASP A 103 1.29 7.13 15.92
CA ASP A 103 2.24 7.67 16.89
C ASP A 103 3.17 6.55 17.41
N LYS A 104 4.39 6.51 16.84
CA LYS A 104 5.43 5.52 17.17
C LYS A 104 5.86 5.57 18.64
N ASN A 105 5.76 6.72 19.30
CA ASN A 105 6.23 6.88 20.68
C ASN A 105 5.22 6.35 21.70
N THR A 106 3.92 6.49 21.41
CA THR A 106 2.90 5.85 22.25
C THR A 106 3.00 4.34 22.14
N GLU A 107 3.24 3.81 20.95
CA GLU A 107 3.30 2.36 20.73
C GLU A 107 4.36 1.67 21.60
N THR A 108 5.54 2.27 21.77
CA THR A 108 6.65 1.70 22.55
C THR A 108 6.42 1.79 24.05
N ALA A 109 5.93 2.94 24.56
CA ALA A 109 5.64 3.12 25.98
C ALA A 109 4.48 2.22 26.46
N ILE A 110 3.50 1.99 25.58
CA ILE A 110 2.34 1.12 25.84
C ILE A 110 2.73 -0.37 25.75
N ARG A 111 3.56 -0.76 24.77
CA ARG A 111 4.05 -2.15 24.63
C ARG A 111 4.70 -2.66 25.92
N ASN A 112 5.41 -1.79 26.65
CA ASN A 112 6.06 -2.14 27.91
C ASN A 112 5.09 -2.28 29.10
N LEU A 113 3.89 -1.70 29.04
CA LEU A 113 2.84 -1.82 30.06
C LEU A 113 1.92 -3.03 29.82
N ILE A 114 1.75 -3.44 28.56
CA ILE A 114 0.80 -4.46 28.10
C ILE A 114 1.52 -5.78 27.71
N THR A 115 2.76 -6.00 28.17
CA THR A 115 3.61 -7.14 27.78
C THR A 115 3.12 -8.54 28.20
N LYS A 116 1.87 -8.70 28.66
CA LYS A 116 1.25 -10.02 28.92
C LYS A 116 -0.07 -10.26 28.16
N GLY A 117 -0.49 -9.36 27.26
CA GLY A 117 -1.75 -9.44 26.51
C GLY A 117 -1.63 -9.85 25.03
N ILE A 118 -0.45 -10.30 24.59
CA ILE A 118 -0.05 -10.53 23.16
C ILE A 118 -0.72 -11.78 22.55
N LYS A 119 -2.03 -11.94 22.73
CA LYS A 119 -2.85 -12.88 21.94
C LYS A 119 -3.61 -12.16 20.83
N ALA A 120 -3.97 -10.89 21.00
CA ALA A 120 -4.77 -10.14 20.02
C ALA A 120 -4.02 -9.83 18.70
N GLU A 121 -2.68 -9.77 18.72
CA GLU A 121 -1.87 -9.43 17.54
C GLU A 121 -1.86 -10.55 16.47
N LYS A 122 -2.07 -11.81 16.89
CA LYS A 122 -2.23 -12.97 16.00
C LYS A 122 -3.67 -13.18 15.50
N VAL A 123 -4.64 -12.52 16.10
CA VAL A 123 -6.08 -12.82 15.97
C VAL A 123 -6.74 -12.13 14.78
N ILE A 124 -6.14 -11.04 14.28
CA ILE A 124 -6.77 -10.17 13.28
C ILE A 124 -5.90 -10.05 12.05
N ASP A 125 -5.27 -11.16 11.72
CA ASP A 125 -4.81 -11.41 10.38
C ASP A 125 -5.86 -12.31 9.75
N ILE A 126 -6.93 -11.67 9.26
CA ILE A 126 -8.06 -12.31 8.58
C ILE A 126 -7.61 -13.26 7.44
N PHE A 127 -6.36 -13.14 7.00
CA PHE A 127 -5.74 -13.95 5.95
C PHE A 127 -4.52 -14.77 6.41
N ALA A 128 -4.14 -14.76 7.70
CA ALA A 128 -3.02 -15.56 8.22
C ALA A 128 -3.24 -17.07 8.17
N LYS A 129 -4.47 -17.54 7.87
CA LYS A 129 -4.74 -18.97 7.66
C LYS A 129 -3.94 -19.58 6.50
N GLN A 130 -3.28 -18.78 5.66
CA GLN A 130 -2.47 -19.28 4.53
C GLN A 130 -0.96 -19.40 4.78
N GLY A 131 -0.45 -19.14 5.99
CA GLY A 131 0.92 -19.52 6.37
C GLY A 131 2.07 -18.88 5.56
N LYS A 132 1.84 -17.78 4.82
CA LYS A 132 2.87 -17.11 4.04
C LYS A 132 3.39 -15.88 4.78
N GLU A 133 4.54 -16.03 5.42
CA GLU A 133 5.42 -14.93 5.83
C GLU A 133 5.95 -14.21 4.57
N LYS A 134 5.17 -13.28 3.99
CA LYS A 134 5.55 -12.10 3.18
C LYS A 134 4.49 -11.78 2.11
N PRO A 135 4.13 -10.50 1.93
CA PRO A 135 3.14 -10.07 0.95
C PRO A 135 3.76 -9.95 -0.44
N ASN A 136 3.84 -11.06 -1.16
CA ASN A 136 3.90 -11.05 -2.63
C ASN A 136 2.50 -11.37 -3.17
N ILE A 137 2.13 -10.89 -4.37
CA ILE A 137 0.87 -11.19 -5.09
C ILE A 137 0.52 -12.69 -5.18
N SER A 138 1.45 -13.59 -4.82
CA SER A 138 1.12 -14.99 -4.49
C SER A 138 0.02 -15.15 -3.41
N ILE A 139 -0.35 -14.07 -2.70
CA ILE A 139 -1.50 -13.97 -1.77
C ILE A 139 -2.84 -13.79 -2.50
N LEU A 140 -2.86 -13.32 -3.76
CA LEU A 140 -4.08 -13.22 -4.58
C LEU A 140 -4.25 -14.50 -5.40
N ASP A 141 -4.06 -15.65 -4.76
CA ASP A 141 -4.34 -16.95 -5.37
C ASP A 141 -5.84 -17.14 -5.59
N GLU A 142 -6.22 -18.09 -6.44
CA GLU A 142 -7.64 -18.30 -6.76
C GLU A 142 -8.47 -18.66 -5.53
N ASN A 143 -7.85 -19.26 -4.52
CA ASN A 143 -8.51 -19.61 -3.26
C ASN A 143 -8.82 -18.35 -2.43
N PHE A 144 -7.85 -17.45 -2.29
CA PHE A 144 -8.04 -16.15 -1.66
C PHE A 144 -9.13 -15.33 -2.36
N LEU A 145 -9.11 -15.27 -3.69
CA LEU A 145 -10.13 -14.53 -4.44
C LEU A 145 -11.54 -15.12 -4.26
N LYS A 146 -11.66 -16.44 -4.06
CA LYS A 146 -12.92 -17.09 -3.71
C LYS A 146 -13.38 -16.73 -2.29
N ASP A 147 -12.47 -16.76 -1.32
CA ASP A 147 -12.77 -16.41 0.07
C ASP A 147 -13.23 -14.95 0.20
N VAL A 148 -12.54 -14.05 -0.50
CA VAL A 148 -12.88 -12.63 -0.62
C VAL A 148 -14.30 -12.43 -1.16
N LYS A 149 -14.65 -13.14 -2.23
CA LYS A 149 -15.98 -13.04 -2.85
C LYS A 149 -17.09 -13.44 -1.87
N ASN A 150 -16.84 -14.47 -1.06
CA ASN A 150 -17.78 -15.04 -0.10
C ASN A 150 -17.74 -14.37 1.30
N SER A 151 -16.82 -13.43 1.54
CA SER A 151 -16.66 -12.79 2.86
C SER A 151 -17.92 -12.06 3.30
N HIS A 152 -18.35 -12.27 4.55
CA HIS A 152 -19.44 -11.53 5.17
C HIS A 152 -19.00 -10.13 5.66
N LEU A 153 -17.70 -9.92 5.86
CA LEU A 153 -17.11 -8.67 6.33
C LEU A 153 -16.62 -7.83 5.16
N LYS A 154 -17.56 -7.29 4.38
CA LYS A 154 -17.30 -6.69 3.07
C LYS A 154 -16.32 -5.51 3.16
N ASN A 155 -16.51 -4.57 4.07
CA ASN A 155 -15.73 -3.32 4.10
C ASN A 155 -14.32 -3.57 4.61
N LEU A 156 -14.18 -4.46 5.60
CA LEU A 156 -12.87 -4.94 6.04
C LEU A 156 -12.13 -5.66 4.89
N THR A 157 -12.83 -6.49 4.12
CA THR A 157 -12.25 -7.19 2.98
C THR A 157 -11.77 -6.21 1.91
N ILE A 158 -12.62 -5.23 1.56
CA ILE A 158 -12.31 -4.18 0.58
C ILE A 158 -11.09 -3.37 1.01
N GLU A 159 -11.06 -2.85 2.23
CA GLU A 159 -9.93 -2.04 2.73
C GLU A 159 -8.64 -2.86 2.79
N THR A 160 -8.72 -4.16 3.09
CA THR A 160 -7.54 -5.02 3.13
C THR A 160 -6.98 -5.29 1.74
N ILE A 161 -7.85 -5.58 0.76
CA ILE A 161 -7.40 -5.75 -0.64
C ILE A 161 -6.85 -4.43 -1.18
N ARG A 162 -7.55 -3.32 -0.93
CA ARG A 162 -7.08 -1.97 -1.29
C ARG A 162 -5.66 -1.74 -0.79
N LYS A 163 -5.40 -2.02 0.49
CA LYS A 163 -4.06 -1.88 1.07
C LYS A 163 -3.04 -2.79 0.40
N LEU A 164 -3.35 -4.08 0.27
CA LEU A 164 -2.44 -5.06 -0.34
C LEU A 164 -2.06 -4.67 -1.77
N LEU A 165 -3.04 -4.28 -2.59
CA LEU A 165 -2.83 -3.82 -3.96
C LEU A 165 -2.03 -2.52 -3.99
N ASN A 166 -2.37 -1.53 -3.15
CA ASN A 166 -1.64 -0.27 -3.06
C ASN A 166 -0.16 -0.49 -2.69
N ASP A 167 0.10 -1.29 -1.66
CA ASP A 167 1.46 -1.52 -1.16
C ASP A 167 2.32 -2.25 -2.20
N GLU A 168 1.73 -3.20 -2.91
CA GLU A 168 2.37 -3.90 -4.01
C GLU A 168 2.63 -2.99 -5.22
N LEU A 169 1.63 -2.22 -5.65
CA LEU A 169 1.77 -1.26 -6.75
C LEU A 169 2.85 -0.23 -6.42
N ARG A 170 2.84 0.35 -5.23
CA ARG A 170 3.88 1.31 -4.78
C ARG A 170 5.27 0.69 -4.75
N ARG A 171 5.39 -0.58 -4.34
CA ARG A 171 6.66 -1.31 -4.36
C ARG A 171 7.15 -1.46 -5.80
N ARG A 172 6.27 -1.84 -6.73
CA ARG A 172 6.59 -2.06 -8.14
C ARG A 172 6.81 -0.78 -8.94
N MET A 173 6.18 0.32 -8.56
CA MET A 173 6.44 1.63 -9.16
C MET A 173 7.89 2.08 -8.98
N LYS A 174 8.61 1.55 -7.97
CA LYS A 174 10.05 1.77 -7.82
C LYS A 174 10.85 1.18 -8.97
N THR A 175 10.38 0.08 -9.58
CA THR A 175 11.05 -0.53 -10.73
C THR A 175 10.48 -0.03 -12.04
N ASN A 176 9.16 0.12 -12.16
CA ASN A 176 8.52 0.58 -13.38
C ASN A 176 7.34 1.53 -13.09
N LEU A 177 7.59 2.83 -13.22
CA LEU A 177 6.59 3.84 -12.92
C LEU A 177 5.42 3.75 -13.91
N PHE A 178 5.73 3.78 -15.20
CA PHE A 178 4.74 3.96 -16.26
C PHE A 178 3.78 2.78 -16.40
N ARG A 179 4.23 1.54 -16.12
CA ARG A 179 3.38 0.34 -16.12
C ARG A 179 2.39 0.32 -14.96
N TYR A 180 2.82 0.73 -13.77
CA TYR A 180 2.03 0.57 -12.55
C TYR A 180 1.27 1.83 -12.13
N LYS A 181 1.61 3.01 -12.67
CA LYS A 181 0.92 4.28 -12.41
C LYS A 181 -0.55 4.25 -12.85
N SER A 182 -0.85 3.72 -14.03
CA SER A 182 -2.24 3.56 -14.51
C SER A 182 -3.04 2.58 -13.65
N LEU A 183 -2.43 1.47 -13.24
CA LEU A 183 -3.07 0.48 -12.37
C LEU A 183 -3.34 1.04 -10.96
N LEU A 184 -2.47 1.92 -10.45
CA LEU A 184 -2.72 2.64 -9.20
C LEU A 184 -3.88 3.63 -9.35
N GLN A 185 -3.94 4.36 -10.45
CA GLN A 185 -5.06 5.26 -10.73
C GLN A 185 -6.39 4.47 -10.82
N MET A 186 -6.40 3.32 -11.50
CA MET A 186 -7.57 2.43 -11.55
C MET A 186 -7.99 1.95 -10.16
N LEU A 187 -7.04 1.65 -9.26
CA LEU A 187 -7.34 1.31 -7.87
C LEU A 187 -8.05 2.47 -7.17
N GLU A 188 -7.53 3.68 -7.31
CA GLU A 188 -8.09 4.88 -6.69
C GLU A 188 -9.51 5.16 -7.22
N GLU A 189 -9.74 5.06 -8.53
CA GLU A 189 -11.05 5.21 -9.16
C GLU A 189 -12.06 4.17 -8.67
N ILE A 190 -11.69 2.89 -8.58
CA ILE A 190 -12.56 1.82 -8.05
C ILE A 190 -13.02 2.15 -6.62
N ILE A 191 -12.12 2.65 -5.80
CA ILE A 191 -12.43 2.98 -4.41
C ILE A 191 -13.24 4.26 -4.29
N GLU A 192 -12.94 5.27 -5.10
CA GLU A 192 -13.72 6.50 -5.14
C GLU A 192 -15.18 6.22 -5.53
N GLU A 193 -15.41 5.39 -6.56
CA GLU A 193 -16.76 4.98 -6.92
C GLU A 193 -17.48 4.24 -5.78
N TYR A 194 -16.75 3.46 -4.97
CA TYR A 194 -17.34 2.81 -3.81
C TYR A 194 -17.69 3.78 -2.69
N GLU A 195 -16.74 4.66 -2.34
CA GLU A 195 -16.92 5.67 -1.28
C GLU A 195 -18.06 6.62 -1.62
N ASN A 196 -18.25 6.93 -2.91
CA ASN A 196 -19.37 7.72 -3.43
C ASN A 196 -20.66 6.91 -3.67
N ASN A 197 -20.70 5.63 -3.26
CA ASN A 197 -21.84 4.72 -3.43
C ASN A 197 -22.32 4.55 -4.89
N ILE A 198 -21.46 4.79 -5.89
CA ILE A 198 -21.72 4.56 -7.31
C ILE A 198 -21.80 3.06 -7.58
N ILE A 199 -20.94 2.27 -6.92
CA ILE A 199 -20.92 0.81 -6.99
C ILE A 199 -21.08 0.20 -5.60
N ASN A 200 -21.70 -0.98 -5.53
CA ASN A 200 -21.89 -1.71 -4.27
C ASN A 200 -20.69 -2.58 -3.91
N SER A 201 -20.65 -3.10 -2.68
CA SER A 201 -19.53 -3.89 -2.17
C SER A 201 -19.20 -5.13 -3.01
N THR A 202 -20.20 -5.80 -3.59
CA THR A 202 -19.98 -6.95 -4.49
C THR A 202 -19.25 -6.52 -5.75
N LYS A 203 -19.66 -5.40 -6.37
CA LYS A 203 -19.05 -4.91 -7.60
C LYS A 203 -17.63 -4.38 -7.38
N VAL A 204 -17.39 -3.73 -6.25
CA VAL A 204 -16.06 -3.25 -5.86
C VAL A 204 -15.10 -4.42 -5.70
N ILE A 205 -15.51 -5.45 -4.98
CA ILE A 205 -14.71 -6.66 -4.81
C ILE A 205 -14.38 -7.30 -6.16
N GLU A 206 -15.36 -7.40 -7.07
CA GLU A 206 -15.13 -7.91 -8.42
C GLU A 206 -14.06 -7.09 -9.18
N ARG A 207 -14.18 -5.75 -9.21
CA ARG A 207 -13.21 -4.88 -9.88
C ARG A 207 -11.82 -4.94 -9.25
N LEU A 208 -11.71 -5.05 -7.93
CA LEU A 208 -10.43 -5.24 -7.24
C LEU A 208 -9.79 -6.60 -7.60
N ILE A 209 -10.60 -7.66 -7.75
CA ILE A 209 -10.13 -8.98 -8.22
C ILE A 209 -9.65 -8.90 -9.68
N GLU A 210 -10.33 -8.16 -10.54
CA GLU A 210 -9.90 -7.93 -11.92
C GLU A 210 -8.58 -7.18 -11.98
N LEU A 211 -8.46 -6.09 -11.22
CA LEU A 211 -7.22 -5.32 -11.11
C LEU A 211 -6.04 -6.18 -10.61
N ALA A 212 -6.28 -7.06 -9.63
CA ALA A 212 -5.28 -8.02 -9.17
C ALA A 212 -4.77 -8.93 -10.30
N LYS A 213 -5.66 -9.39 -11.17
CA LYS A 213 -5.29 -10.20 -12.35
C LYS A 213 -4.52 -9.39 -13.37
N GLU A 214 -4.87 -8.13 -13.59
CA GLU A 214 -4.13 -7.24 -14.50
C GLU A 214 -2.71 -6.98 -14.01
N ILE A 215 -2.53 -6.73 -12.71
CA ILE A 215 -1.19 -6.57 -12.11
C ILE A 215 -0.34 -7.82 -12.35
N LYS A 216 -0.93 -9.02 -12.19
CA LYS A 216 -0.25 -10.29 -12.45
C LYS A 216 0.13 -10.46 -13.93
N LYS A 217 -0.74 -10.09 -14.86
CA LYS A 217 -0.44 -10.11 -16.31
C LYS A 217 0.66 -9.11 -16.68
N ALA A 218 0.59 -7.90 -16.13
CA ALA A 218 1.59 -6.87 -16.34
C ALA A 218 2.98 -7.29 -15.83
N GLN A 219 3.04 -8.15 -14.82
CA GLN A 219 4.29 -8.77 -14.37
C GLN A 219 4.86 -9.73 -15.43
N THR A 220 4.07 -10.70 -15.90
CA THR A 220 4.57 -11.72 -16.84
C THR A 220 4.94 -11.15 -18.21
N ALA A 221 4.25 -10.10 -18.66
CA ALA A 221 4.52 -9.47 -19.97
C ALA A 221 5.93 -8.87 -20.11
N GLY A 222 6.61 -8.53 -19.00
CA GLY A 222 8.00 -8.06 -19.05
C GLY A 222 9.01 -9.13 -19.45
N GLU A 223 8.73 -10.39 -19.12
CA GLU A 223 9.66 -11.52 -19.30
C GLU A 223 9.79 -11.91 -20.79
N GLU A 224 8.74 -11.68 -21.60
CA GLU A 224 8.68 -12.09 -23.00
C GLU A 224 9.52 -11.20 -23.95
N LEU A 225 9.93 -10.01 -23.51
CA LEU A 225 10.60 -9.03 -24.38
C LEU A 225 12.12 -9.24 -24.54
N GLY A 226 12.73 -10.12 -23.72
CA GLY A 226 14.18 -10.33 -23.71
C GLY A 226 14.98 -9.09 -23.26
N LEU A 227 14.32 -8.19 -22.53
CA LEU A 227 14.91 -7.00 -21.91
C LEU A 227 15.11 -7.26 -20.41
N THR A 228 16.09 -6.60 -19.81
CA THR A 228 16.21 -6.55 -18.35
C THR A 228 15.02 -5.79 -17.73
N GLU A 229 14.79 -5.92 -16.42
CA GLU A 229 13.70 -5.20 -15.73
C GLU A 229 13.83 -3.68 -15.88
N GLU A 230 15.06 -3.16 -15.79
CA GLU A 230 15.40 -1.76 -15.99
C GLU A 230 15.10 -1.31 -17.43
N GLU A 231 15.56 -2.07 -18.44
CA GLU A 231 15.27 -1.78 -19.85
C GLU A 231 13.77 -1.84 -20.14
N THR A 232 13.05 -2.80 -19.58
CA THR A 232 11.59 -2.92 -19.71
C THR A 232 10.88 -1.68 -19.17
N ALA A 233 11.36 -1.11 -18.07
CA ALA A 233 10.77 0.11 -17.52
C ALA A 233 10.97 1.34 -18.44
N PHE A 234 12.14 1.50 -19.05
CA PHE A 234 12.35 2.55 -20.05
C PHE A 234 11.60 2.28 -21.35
N TYR A 235 11.44 1.02 -21.75
CA TYR A 235 10.61 0.62 -22.87
C TYR A 235 9.15 1.06 -22.66
N ASP A 236 8.60 0.82 -21.48
CA ASP A 236 7.23 1.24 -21.16
C ASP A 236 7.07 2.76 -21.11
N ALA A 237 8.06 3.48 -20.55
CA ALA A 237 8.07 4.94 -20.53
C ALA A 237 8.05 5.55 -21.95
N LEU A 238 8.78 4.92 -22.87
CA LEU A 238 8.90 5.38 -24.26
C LEU A 238 7.73 4.94 -25.15
N SER A 239 7.09 3.81 -24.83
CA SER A 239 5.96 3.26 -25.60
C SER A 239 4.62 3.90 -25.24
N GLN A 240 4.49 4.52 -24.05
CA GLN A 240 3.29 5.29 -23.72
C GLN A 240 2.97 6.32 -24.81
N GLY A 241 1.76 6.29 -25.35
CA GLY A 241 1.28 7.27 -26.32
C GLY A 241 1.81 7.14 -27.75
N LYS A 242 2.46 6.03 -28.14
CA LYS A 242 2.97 5.86 -29.50
C LYS A 242 2.06 5.05 -30.43
N LYS A 243 1.69 5.71 -31.53
CA LYS A 243 1.22 5.14 -32.81
C LYS A 243 2.36 4.96 -33.84
N SER A 244 3.61 5.36 -33.54
CA SER A 244 4.61 5.68 -34.58
C SER A 244 6.00 5.04 -34.44
N LEU A 245 6.31 4.27 -33.38
CA LEU A 245 7.59 3.53 -33.31
C LEU A 245 7.38 2.05 -33.63
N LYS A 246 8.24 1.50 -34.48
CA LYS A 246 8.34 0.05 -34.71
C LYS A 246 9.05 -0.60 -33.52
N ASP A 247 8.52 -1.72 -33.03
CA ASP A 247 8.99 -2.41 -31.82
C ASP A 247 10.48 -2.82 -31.86
N GLY A 248 11.03 -3.06 -33.05
CA GLY A 248 12.43 -3.46 -33.25
C GLY A 248 13.44 -2.36 -32.91
N ASP A 249 13.19 -1.13 -33.37
CA ASP A 249 14.11 0.01 -33.17
C ASP A 249 14.05 0.52 -31.71
N LEU A 250 12.89 0.40 -31.08
CA LEU A 250 12.68 0.84 -29.70
C LEU A 250 13.53 0.04 -28.70
N LYS A 251 13.72 -1.27 -28.91
CA LYS A 251 14.56 -2.09 -28.03
C LYS A 251 16.03 -1.63 -28.06
N ASN A 252 16.56 -1.29 -29.23
CA ASN A 252 17.93 -0.81 -29.35
C ASN A 252 18.10 0.58 -28.72
N LEU A 253 17.14 1.48 -28.97
CA LEU A 253 17.10 2.80 -28.33
C LEU A 253 17.10 2.70 -26.79
N VAL A 254 16.28 1.81 -26.24
CA VAL A 254 16.21 1.57 -24.79
C VAL A 254 17.56 1.13 -24.23
N LYS A 255 18.22 0.16 -24.86
CA LYS A 255 19.56 -0.33 -24.44
C LYS A 255 20.60 0.79 -24.43
N GLU A 256 20.56 1.66 -25.44
CA GLU A 256 21.48 2.79 -25.54
C GLU A 256 21.21 3.88 -24.50
N ILE A 257 19.92 4.18 -24.23
CA ILE A 257 19.52 5.09 -23.15
C ILE A 257 19.98 4.57 -21.80
N VAL A 258 19.71 3.30 -21.47
CA VAL A 258 20.12 2.69 -20.20
C VAL A 258 21.64 2.73 -20.03
N LYS A 259 22.39 2.40 -21.08
CA LYS A 259 23.86 2.49 -21.08
C LYS A 259 24.35 3.92 -20.82
N THR A 260 23.71 4.90 -21.43
CA THR A 260 24.03 6.33 -21.26
C THR A 260 23.73 6.81 -19.85
N LEU A 261 22.57 6.45 -19.31
CA LEU A 261 22.16 6.80 -17.95
C LEU A 261 23.08 6.19 -16.89
N ARG A 262 23.40 4.89 -16.99
CA ARG A 262 24.29 4.22 -16.04
C ARG A 262 25.69 4.85 -15.97
N ARG A 263 26.22 5.35 -17.09
CA ARG A 263 27.49 6.09 -17.11
C ARG A 263 27.41 7.39 -16.31
N ASP A 264 26.28 8.09 -16.40
CA ASP A 264 26.14 9.45 -15.87
C ASP A 264 25.60 9.51 -14.43
N ILE A 265 24.95 8.44 -13.94
CA ILE A 265 24.25 8.31 -12.64
C ILE A 265 25.16 7.82 -11.48
N ALA A 266 26.44 7.56 -11.73
CA ALA A 266 27.40 7.11 -10.72
C ALA A 266 27.61 8.06 -9.51
N ILE A 267 27.01 9.26 -9.52
CA ILE A 267 27.03 10.26 -8.44
C ILE A 267 25.57 10.61 -8.14
N ASP A 268 25.21 10.94 -6.88
CA ASP A 268 23.86 11.36 -6.45
C ASP A 268 23.33 12.53 -7.30
N TRP A 269 22.74 12.20 -8.44
CA TRP A 269 22.42 13.12 -9.52
C TRP A 269 21.10 13.85 -9.26
N THR A 270 20.27 13.33 -8.36
CA THR A 270 18.94 13.87 -8.07
C THR A 270 19.02 15.24 -7.38
N ASN A 271 20.15 15.55 -6.73
CA ASN A 271 20.42 16.83 -6.06
C ASN A 271 21.37 17.76 -6.86
N HIS A 272 21.88 17.34 -8.02
CA HIS A 272 22.86 18.09 -8.80
C HIS A 272 22.33 18.55 -10.15
N GLU A 273 21.92 19.82 -10.24
CA GLU A 273 21.38 20.44 -11.47
C GLU A 273 22.30 20.32 -12.69
N ILE A 274 23.62 20.39 -12.50
CA ILE A 274 24.61 20.21 -13.58
C ILE A 274 24.54 18.78 -14.16
N ILE A 275 24.43 17.77 -13.29
CA ILE A 275 24.36 16.37 -13.72
C ILE A 275 23.03 16.11 -14.43
N LYS A 276 21.92 16.66 -13.92
CA LYS A 276 20.60 16.58 -14.58
C LYS A 276 20.62 17.19 -15.97
N ALA A 277 21.21 18.38 -16.13
CA ALA A 277 21.33 19.04 -17.43
C ALA A 277 22.16 18.20 -18.42
N ARG A 278 23.28 17.61 -17.94
CA ARG A 278 24.11 16.71 -18.74
C ARG A 278 23.36 15.45 -19.18
N ILE A 279 22.64 14.81 -18.26
CA ILE A 279 21.80 13.63 -18.56
C ILE A 279 20.76 13.99 -19.62
N ARG A 280 20.02 15.10 -19.45
CA ARG A 280 19.03 15.55 -20.44
C ARG A 280 19.66 15.79 -21.81
N ALA A 281 20.83 16.42 -21.88
CA ALA A 281 21.54 16.67 -23.14
C ALA A 281 21.98 15.36 -23.83
N ASN A 282 22.53 14.41 -23.07
CA ASN A 282 22.96 13.12 -23.60
C ASN A 282 21.77 12.28 -24.09
N VAL A 283 20.68 12.23 -23.32
CA VAL A 283 19.44 11.55 -23.73
C VAL A 283 18.85 12.21 -24.98
N ARG A 284 18.85 13.55 -25.07
CA ARG A 284 18.42 14.28 -26.28
C ARG A 284 19.21 13.84 -27.51
N LEU A 285 20.53 13.73 -27.39
CA LEU A 285 21.39 13.31 -28.49
C LEU A 285 21.04 11.89 -28.97
N VAL A 286 20.86 10.95 -28.05
CA VAL A 286 20.48 9.57 -28.37
C VAL A 286 19.11 9.51 -29.07
N LEU A 287 18.10 10.25 -28.57
CA LEU A 287 16.78 10.29 -29.22
C LEU A 287 16.84 10.83 -30.66
N LEU A 288 17.65 11.87 -30.90
CA LEU A 288 17.83 12.45 -32.24
C LEU A 288 18.58 11.49 -33.18
N GLN A 289 19.57 10.75 -32.69
CA GLN A 289 20.28 9.72 -33.47
C GLN A 289 19.35 8.59 -33.95
N HIS A 290 18.28 8.31 -33.19
CA HIS A 290 17.23 7.35 -33.55
C HIS A 290 16.06 7.97 -34.33
N ASN A 291 16.26 9.13 -34.97
CA ASN A 291 15.30 9.81 -35.84
C ASN A 291 13.95 10.17 -35.17
N ILE A 292 13.94 10.41 -33.86
CA ILE A 292 12.74 10.90 -33.17
C ILE A 292 12.51 12.38 -33.51
N SER A 293 11.27 12.73 -33.85
CA SER A 293 10.88 14.10 -34.20
C SER A 293 11.11 15.07 -33.04
N LEU A 294 11.53 16.29 -33.36
CA LEU A 294 11.78 17.36 -32.39
C LEU A 294 10.56 17.66 -31.51
N SER A 295 9.34 17.47 -32.02
CA SER A 295 8.09 17.62 -31.26
C SER A 295 7.97 16.63 -30.10
N ASP A 296 8.50 15.42 -30.27
CA ASP A 296 8.29 14.31 -29.33
C ASP A 296 9.46 14.18 -28.36
N VAL A 297 10.65 14.68 -28.74
CA VAL A 297 11.90 14.60 -27.97
C VAL A 297 11.74 15.14 -26.55
N ASP A 298 11.20 16.35 -26.39
CA ASP A 298 11.11 16.97 -25.05
C ASP A 298 10.17 16.17 -24.13
N THR A 299 9.05 15.68 -24.67
CA THR A 299 8.12 14.83 -23.91
C THR A 299 8.77 13.51 -23.50
N LEU A 300 9.53 12.87 -24.39
CA LEU A 300 10.19 11.60 -24.10
C LEU A 300 11.36 11.77 -23.12
N ILE A 301 12.10 12.88 -23.19
CA ILE A 301 13.15 13.21 -22.20
C ILE A 301 12.54 13.29 -20.81
N GLU A 302 11.42 14.01 -20.64
CA GLU A 302 10.79 14.13 -19.33
C GLU A 302 10.30 12.79 -18.80
N ARG A 303 9.78 11.90 -19.65
CA ARG A 303 9.39 10.54 -19.23
C ARG A 303 10.57 9.65 -18.85
N ILE A 304 11.65 9.67 -19.63
CA ILE A 304 12.88 8.96 -19.29
C ILE A 304 13.42 9.47 -17.97
N TYR A 305 13.40 10.79 -17.76
CA TYR A 305 13.85 11.43 -16.54
C TYR A 305 12.97 11.03 -15.34
N GLU A 306 11.64 11.04 -15.49
CA GLU A 306 10.70 10.57 -14.46
C GLU A 306 10.98 9.11 -14.09
N GLN A 307 11.15 8.23 -15.08
CA GLN A 307 11.47 6.81 -14.85
C GLN A 307 12.84 6.63 -14.17
N ALA A 308 13.87 7.36 -14.62
CA ALA A 308 15.19 7.33 -14.03
C ALA A 308 15.17 7.81 -12.57
N ALA A 309 14.41 8.87 -12.28
CA ALA A 309 14.25 9.37 -10.93
C ALA A 309 13.61 8.35 -9.98
N TYR A 310 12.73 7.46 -10.46
CA TYR A 310 12.17 6.38 -9.65
C TYR A 310 13.15 5.21 -9.45
N LEU A 311 13.89 4.84 -10.50
CA LEU A 311 14.85 3.72 -10.46
C LEU A 311 16.11 4.01 -9.65
N TYR A 312 16.63 5.24 -9.74
CA TYR A 312 17.95 5.59 -9.22
C TYR A 312 17.92 6.58 -8.06
N LYS A 313 16.74 6.87 -7.48
CA LYS A 313 16.61 7.77 -6.32
C LYS A 313 17.48 7.36 -5.12
N ASP A 314 17.61 6.05 -4.93
CA ASP A 314 18.27 5.43 -3.78
C ASP A 314 19.57 4.70 -4.17
N TYR A 315 20.20 5.04 -5.31
CA TYR A 315 21.38 4.30 -5.78
C TYR A 315 22.52 4.36 -4.74
N PRO A 316 22.93 3.23 -4.14
CA PRO A 316 23.97 3.22 -3.12
C PRO A 316 25.29 3.73 -3.71
N ARG A 317 26.08 4.43 -2.89
CA ARG A 317 27.48 4.80 -3.17
C ARG A 317 28.35 3.54 -3.33
N LEU A 318 28.23 2.84 -4.44
CA LEU A 318 29.23 1.88 -4.87
C LEU A 318 30.23 2.66 -5.71
N TYR A 319 31.52 2.46 -5.45
CA TYR A 319 32.68 3.23 -5.94
C TYR A 319 33.08 4.47 -5.12
N ALA A 320 33.25 4.30 -3.79
CA ALA A 320 34.52 4.74 -3.22
C ALA A 320 35.51 3.60 -3.42
N VAL A 321 36.25 3.65 -4.53
CA VAL A 321 37.38 2.75 -4.76
C VAL A 321 38.41 3.05 -3.68
N GLU A 322 38.80 2.02 -2.93
CA GLU A 322 39.97 2.04 -2.05
C GLU A 322 41.17 2.58 -2.83
N VAL A 323 41.76 3.67 -2.35
CA VAL A 323 43.07 4.19 -2.79
C VAL A 323 44.11 3.74 -1.78
#